data_AF-A0ABC8M2Z5-F1
#
_entry.id   AF-A0ABC8M2Z5-F1
#
_cell.length_a   1.000
_cell.length_b   1.000
_cell.length_c   1.000
_cell.angle_alpha   90.00
_cell.angle_beta   90.00
_cell.angle_gamma   90.00
#
_symmetry.space_group_name_H-M   'P 1'
#
loop_
_entity.id
_entity.type
_entity.pdbx_description
1 polymer ?
#
loop_
_entity_poly.entity_id
_entity_poly.type
_entity_poly.pdbx_seq_one_letter_code
_entity_poly.pdbx_strand_id
1 'polypeptide(L)'
;MPNIQKLALPMWTSLNINSIQSAFSKWKNLQTLIIHPFMSMTVREFSSVELQAIGENCRNLTTVKFTTMLDKPLANIIVRNFPSLERLSFRYSDACIDASKSLIIGLPNLKMFNLSHCIFMQNIGIGNSYRILGMRPKDELVKAGTEKLD
;
A
#
# COMPACT_ATOMS: atom_id res chain seq x y z
N MET A 1 -25.52 12.65 -0.92
CA MET A 1 -24.08 12.52 -1.24
C MET A 1 -23.83 11.13 -1.82
N PRO A 2 -22.88 10.94 -2.75
CA PRO A 2 -22.70 9.66 -3.43
C PRO A 2 -22.19 8.59 -2.47
N ASN A 3 -22.83 7.40 -2.53
CA ASN A 3 -22.44 6.22 -1.77
C ASN A 3 -21.28 5.50 -2.47
N ILE A 4 -20.11 6.14 -2.52
CA ILE A 4 -18.94 5.62 -3.23
C ILE A 4 -18.37 4.42 -2.46
N GLN A 5 -18.36 3.25 -3.10
CA GLN A 5 -17.74 2.04 -2.57
C GLN A 5 -16.36 1.76 -3.18
N LYS A 6 -16.10 2.26 -4.39
CA LYS A 6 -14.85 2.06 -5.11
C LYS A 6 -14.38 3.37 -5.70
N LEU A 7 -13.13 3.73 -5.44
CA LEU A 7 -12.52 4.95 -5.94
C LEU A 7 -11.17 4.62 -6.57
N ALA A 8 -10.96 5.10 -7.79
CA ALA A 8 -9.66 5.10 -8.44
C ALA A 8 -9.18 6.54 -8.57
N LEU A 9 -7.95 6.80 -8.13
CA LEU A 9 -7.29 8.10 -8.21
C LEU A 9 -6.06 7.94 -9.12
N PRO A 10 -6.27 8.09 -10.44
CA PRO A 10 -5.22 7.88 -11.46
C PRO A 10 -4.19 9.00 -11.50
N MET A 11 -4.50 10.15 -10.89
CA MET A 11 -3.60 11.28 -10.72
C MET A 11 -3.69 11.73 -9.27
N TRP A 12 -2.75 11.25 -8.45
CA TRP A 12 -2.55 11.81 -7.11
C TRP A 12 -1.61 13.02 -7.23
N THR A 13 -2.18 14.17 -7.56
CA THR A 13 -1.47 15.45 -7.48
C THR A 13 -1.59 16.03 -6.07
N SER A 14 -0.81 17.05 -5.74
CA SER A 14 -0.73 17.67 -4.41
C SER A 14 -2.08 18.26 -3.96
N LEU A 15 -2.99 17.40 -3.50
CA LEU A 15 -4.20 17.82 -2.82
C LEU A 15 -3.81 18.30 -1.42
N ASN A 16 -4.34 19.45 -1.01
CA ASN A 16 -4.19 19.91 0.36
C ASN A 16 -4.76 18.84 1.31
N ILE A 17 -4.06 18.56 2.41
CA ILE A 17 -4.49 17.58 3.41
C ILE A 17 -5.92 17.83 3.91
N ASN A 18 -6.31 19.09 4.06
CA ASN A 18 -7.67 19.49 4.45
C ASN A 18 -8.71 19.04 3.41
N SER A 19 -8.36 19.11 2.12
CA SER A 19 -9.21 18.65 1.02
C SER A 19 -9.35 17.13 1.03
N ILE A 20 -8.26 16.40 1.28
CA ILE A 20 -8.28 14.94 1.42
C ILE A 20 -9.17 14.54 2.59
N GLN A 21 -8.94 15.10 3.78
CA GLN A 21 -9.76 14.81 4.95
C GLN A 21 -11.24 15.13 4.70
N SER A 22 -11.55 16.30 4.13
CA SER A 22 -12.92 16.70 3.81
C SER A 22 -13.59 15.75 2.81
N ALA A 23 -12.88 15.32 1.76
CA ALA A 23 -13.41 14.40 0.76
C ALA A 23 -13.63 12.99 1.34
N PHE A 24 -12.59 12.38 1.93
CA PHE A 24 -12.66 11.03 2.46
C PHE A 24 -13.58 10.91 3.68
N SER A 25 -13.78 11.99 4.45
CA SER A 25 -14.76 12.00 5.54
C SER A 25 -16.19 11.76 5.06
N LYS A 26 -16.51 12.06 3.79
CA LYS A 26 -17.85 11.88 3.21
C LYS A 26 -18.07 10.49 2.61
N TRP A 27 -17.01 9.72 2.36
CA TRP A 27 -17.07 8.41 1.72
C TRP A 27 -16.97 7.26 2.73
N LYS A 28 -17.90 7.22 3.70
CA LYS A 28 -17.89 6.24 4.80
C LYS A 28 -18.04 4.78 4.36
N ASN A 29 -18.57 4.54 3.17
CA ASN A 29 -18.78 3.20 2.62
C ASN A 29 -17.69 2.80 1.60
N LEU A 30 -16.59 3.57 1.50
CA LEU A 30 -15.49 3.24 0.61
C LEU A 30 -14.82 1.93 1.05
N GLN A 31 -14.84 0.95 0.15
CA GLN A 31 -14.27 -0.39 0.35
C GLN A 31 -13.02 -0.63 -0.50
N THR A 32 -12.95 -0.02 -1.69
CA THR A 32 -11.82 -0.17 -2.61
C THR A 32 -11.20 1.18 -2.94
N LEU A 33 -9.89 1.28 -2.76
CA LEU A 33 -9.10 2.44 -3.15
C LEU A 33 -7.97 2.00 -4.08
N ILE A 34 -7.91 2.60 -5.27
CA ILE A 34 -6.84 2.38 -6.24
C ILE A 34 -6.06 3.68 -6.36
N ILE A 35 -4.80 3.66 -5.98
CA ILE A 35 -3.89 4.81 -6.03
C ILE A 35 -2.83 4.50 -7.08
N HIS A 36 -2.85 5.29 -8.15
CA HIS A 36 -1.83 5.24 -9.19
C HIS A 36 -1.11 6.59 -9.21
N PRO A 37 0.02 6.75 -8.51
CA PRO A 37 0.83 7.94 -8.73
C PRO A 37 1.32 7.95 -10.18
N PHE A 38 1.34 9.12 -10.80
CA PHE A 38 1.89 9.27 -12.14
C PHE A 38 3.40 9.05 -12.09
N MET A 39 3.96 8.25 -13.00
CA MET A 39 5.40 8.01 -13.15
C MET A 39 6.16 9.25 -13.64
N SER A 40 6.00 10.41 -13.00
CA SER A 40 6.93 11.51 -13.23
C SER A 40 7.97 11.48 -12.12
N MET A 41 9.24 11.45 -12.51
CA MET A 41 10.43 11.42 -11.63
C MET A 41 10.54 12.63 -10.68
N THR A 42 9.53 13.51 -10.66
CA THR A 42 9.44 14.74 -9.90
C THR A 42 8.22 14.81 -8.98
N VAL A 43 7.35 13.79 -8.96
CA VAL A 43 6.18 13.79 -8.07
C VAL A 43 6.60 13.30 -6.70
N ARG A 44 6.39 14.17 -5.70
CA ARG A 44 6.52 13.89 -4.27
C ARG A 44 5.94 12.51 -3.95
N GLU A 45 6.76 11.64 -3.35
CA GLU A 45 6.31 10.35 -2.84
C GLU A 45 5.10 10.53 -1.92
N PHE A 46 4.17 9.58 -1.98
CA PHE A 46 2.93 9.60 -1.21
C PHE A 46 3.24 9.86 0.27
N SER A 47 2.76 10.97 0.83
CA SER A 47 3.17 11.31 2.18
C SER A 47 2.43 10.47 3.22
N SER A 48 3.13 10.13 4.29
CA SER A 48 2.56 9.40 5.43
C SER A 48 1.29 10.03 5.98
N VAL A 49 1.21 11.35 5.93
CA VAL A 49 0.09 12.17 6.41
C VAL A 49 -1.18 11.94 5.58
N GLU A 50 -1.06 11.79 4.26
CA GLU A 50 -2.21 11.60 3.38
C GLU A 50 -2.84 10.22 3.57
N LEU A 51 -2.03 9.16 3.66
CA LEU A 51 -2.53 7.81 3.95
C LEU A 51 -3.16 7.71 5.32
N GLN A 52 -2.57 8.38 6.32
CA GLN A 52 -3.13 8.43 7.65
C GLN A 52 -4.52 9.07 7.63
N ALA A 53 -4.66 10.23 6.97
CA ALA A 53 -5.96 10.90 6.85
C ALA A 53 -7.03 10.02 6.17
N ILE A 54 -6.65 9.23 5.16
CA ILE A 54 -7.56 8.29 4.51
C ILE A 54 -7.97 7.18 5.50
N GLY A 55 -7.02 6.55 6.18
CA GLY A 55 -7.30 5.45 7.11
C GLY A 55 -8.17 5.86 8.30
N GLU A 56 -7.97 7.08 8.81
CA GLU A 56 -8.81 7.64 9.88
C GLU A 56 -10.27 7.85 9.44
N ASN A 57 -10.50 8.13 8.15
CA ASN A 57 -11.83 8.46 7.62
C ASN A 57 -12.59 7.28 6.98
N CYS A 58 -11.86 6.28 6.46
CA CYS A 58 -12.41 5.17 5.68
C CYS A 58 -12.13 3.81 6.33
N ARG A 59 -12.74 3.54 7.48
CA ARG A 59 -12.50 2.29 8.24
C ARG A 59 -13.03 1.02 7.57
N ASN A 60 -13.94 1.15 6.61
CA ASN A 60 -14.51 0.05 5.83
C ASN A 60 -13.66 -0.36 4.62
N LEU A 61 -12.45 0.20 4.49
CA LEU A 61 -11.57 -0.06 3.36
C LEU A 61 -10.98 -1.48 3.48
N THR A 62 -11.38 -2.38 2.59
CA THR A 62 -10.93 -3.77 2.58
C THR A 62 -9.97 -4.07 1.43
N THR A 63 -9.92 -3.22 0.40
CA THR A 63 -9.10 -3.41 -0.78
C THR A 63 -8.31 -2.16 -1.11
N VAL A 64 -6.99 -2.28 -1.19
CA VAL A 64 -6.11 -1.20 -1.66
C VAL A 64 -5.18 -1.70 -2.75
N LYS A 65 -5.02 -0.90 -3.81
CA LYS A 65 -4.07 -1.15 -4.88
C LYS A 65 -3.18 0.05 -5.06
N PHE A 66 -1.87 -0.17 -4.96
CA PHE A 66 -0.83 0.80 -5.21
C PHE A 66 -0.05 0.43 -6.47
N THR A 67 0.49 1.45 -7.15
CA THR A 67 1.53 1.32 -8.18
C THR A 67 2.73 2.19 -7.80
N THR A 68 3.22 2.01 -6.57
CA THR A 68 4.39 2.70 -6.01
C THR A 68 5.31 1.66 -5.37
N MET A 69 6.58 2.00 -5.18
CA MET A 69 7.50 1.14 -4.45
C MET A 69 6.95 0.78 -3.07
N LEU A 70 7.02 -0.51 -2.71
CA LEU A 70 6.74 -0.98 -1.37
C LEU A 70 8.03 -0.92 -0.54
N ASP A 71 8.09 0.02 0.39
CA ASP A 71 9.18 0.19 1.35
C ASP A 71 8.70 0.01 2.81
N LYS A 72 9.64 0.02 3.77
CA LYS A 72 9.34 -0.15 5.19
C LYS A 72 8.44 0.97 5.74
N PRO A 73 8.72 2.27 5.48
CA PRO A 73 7.83 3.37 5.87
C PRO A 73 6.38 3.16 5.43
N LEU A 74 6.15 2.86 4.13
CA LEU A 74 4.82 2.65 3.58
C LEU A 74 4.13 1.44 4.23
N ALA A 75 4.84 0.32 4.40
CA ALA A 75 4.29 -0.84 5.09
C ALA A 75 3.82 -0.51 6.52
N ASN A 76 4.61 0.26 7.28
CA ASN A 76 4.26 0.66 8.64
C ASN A 76 3.01 1.55 8.67
N ILE A 77 2.91 2.50 7.74
CA ILE A 77 1.73 3.36 7.60
C ILE A 77 0.49 2.51 7.28
N ILE A 78 0.63 1.54 6.38
CA ILE A 78 -0.49 0.68 5.98
C ILE A 78 -0.98 -0.17 7.15
N VAL A 79 -0.08 -0.85 7.86
CA VAL A 79 -0.40 -1.68 9.03
C VAL A 79 -1.14 -0.85 10.10
N ARG A 80 -0.65 0.37 10.36
CA ARG A 80 -1.23 1.24 11.39
C ARG A 80 -2.62 1.76 11.03
N ASN A 81 -2.85 2.11 9.77
CA ASN A 81 -4.02 2.89 9.36
C ASN A 81 -5.12 2.06 8.67
N PHE A 82 -4.79 0.87 8.16
CA PHE A 82 -5.75 0.03 7.43
C PHE A 82 -5.80 -1.41 7.95
N PRO A 83 -6.09 -1.63 9.25
CA PRO A 83 -6.10 -2.99 9.84
C PRO A 83 -7.22 -3.90 9.28
N SER A 84 -8.23 -3.34 8.61
CA SER A 84 -9.34 -4.07 7.98
C SER A 84 -9.03 -4.56 6.56
N LEU A 85 -7.83 -4.33 6.03
CA LEU A 85 -7.49 -4.77 4.67
C LEU A 85 -7.53 -6.30 4.54
N GLU A 86 -8.27 -6.74 3.53
CA GLU A 86 -8.31 -8.12 3.06
C GLU A 86 -7.48 -8.31 1.79
N ARG A 87 -7.37 -7.27 0.96
CA ARG A 87 -6.72 -7.37 -0.36
C ARG A 87 -5.78 -6.19 -0.57
N LEU A 88 -4.50 -6.48 -0.76
CA LEU A 88 -3.47 -5.48 -0.99
C LEU A 88 -2.68 -5.82 -2.25
N SER A 89 -2.36 -4.83 -3.07
CA SER A 89 -1.64 -5.02 -4.34
C SER A 89 -0.60 -3.94 -4.56
N PHE A 90 0.59 -4.36 -4.99
CA PHE A 90 1.72 -3.50 -5.41
C PHE A 90 2.27 -3.90 -6.78
N ARG A 91 1.47 -4.50 -7.65
CA ARG A 91 1.94 -4.98 -8.95
C ARG A 91 2.66 -3.89 -9.76
N TYR A 92 3.60 -4.31 -10.61
CA TYR A 92 4.38 -3.43 -11.49
C TYR A 92 5.21 -2.38 -10.74
N SER A 93 5.67 -2.69 -9.53
CA SER A 93 6.54 -1.82 -8.72
C SER A 93 7.72 -2.58 -8.14
N ASP A 94 8.64 -1.86 -7.50
CA ASP A 94 9.64 -2.50 -6.66
C ASP A 94 9.05 -2.90 -5.30
N ALA A 95 9.49 -4.03 -4.75
CA ALA A 95 8.98 -4.59 -3.50
C ALA A 95 10.11 -4.97 -2.54
N CYS A 96 10.21 -4.26 -1.43
CA CYS A 96 11.11 -4.63 -0.34
C CYS A 96 10.62 -5.90 0.36
N ILE A 97 11.49 -6.92 0.48
CA ILE A 97 11.16 -8.18 1.13
C ILE A 97 10.72 -7.98 2.59
N ASP A 98 11.47 -7.19 3.36
CA ASP A 98 11.14 -6.96 4.77
C ASP A 98 9.81 -6.22 4.93
N ALA A 99 9.54 -5.22 4.08
CA ALA A 99 8.27 -4.50 4.07
C ALA A 99 7.10 -5.43 3.73
N SER A 100 7.31 -6.33 2.78
CA SER A 100 6.34 -7.37 2.41
C SER A 100 6.03 -8.30 3.58
N LYS A 101 7.06 -8.74 4.32
CA LYS A 101 6.87 -9.54 5.55
C LYS A 101 6.12 -8.75 6.62
N SER A 102 6.44 -7.47 6.83
CA SER A 102 5.72 -6.63 7.79
C SER A 102 4.23 -6.49 7.47
N LEU A 103 3.86 -6.38 6.19
CA LEU A 103 2.46 -6.36 5.78
C LEU A 103 1.76 -7.69 6.00
N ILE A 104 2.42 -8.79 5.63
CA ILE A 104 1.91 -10.14 5.88
C ILE A 104 1.67 -10.31 7.38
N ILE A 105 2.63 -10.02 8.25
CA ILE A 105 2.46 -10.22 9.70
C ILE A 105 1.43 -9.22 10.27
N GLY A 106 1.54 -7.95 9.91
CA GLY A 106 0.82 -6.85 10.56
C GLY A 106 -0.63 -6.65 10.14
N LEU A 107 -1.09 -7.20 9.01
CA LEU A 107 -2.48 -7.06 8.54
C LEU A 107 -3.30 -8.30 8.88
N PRO A 108 -4.05 -8.34 10.00
CA PRO A 108 -4.66 -9.59 10.49
C PRO A 108 -5.71 -10.18 9.52
N ASN A 109 -6.39 -9.34 8.75
CA ASN A 109 -7.47 -9.77 7.85
C ASN A 109 -7.02 -10.03 6.40
N LEU A 110 -5.71 -9.93 6.12
CA LEU A 110 -5.19 -10.03 4.76
C LEU A 110 -5.44 -11.44 4.19
N LYS A 111 -6.20 -11.52 3.10
CA LYS A 111 -6.57 -12.72 2.35
C LYS A 111 -5.91 -12.79 0.97
N MET A 112 -5.43 -11.66 0.45
CA MET A 112 -4.71 -11.62 -0.81
C MET A 112 -3.66 -10.53 -0.78
N PHE A 113 -2.42 -10.90 -1.07
CA PHE A 113 -1.31 -9.98 -1.24
C PHE A 113 -0.68 -10.16 -2.62
N ASN A 114 -0.88 -9.19 -3.50
CA ASN A 114 -0.49 -9.29 -4.89
C ASN A 114 0.79 -8.51 -5.21
N LEU A 115 1.87 -9.25 -5.45
CA LEU A 115 3.20 -8.76 -5.84
C LEU A 115 3.60 -9.21 -7.26
N SER A 116 2.61 -9.47 -8.12
CA SER A 116 2.88 -9.90 -9.49
C SER A 116 3.61 -8.80 -10.27
N HIS A 117 4.59 -9.17 -11.09
CA HIS A 117 5.41 -8.25 -11.88
C HIS A 117 6.21 -7.23 -11.04
N CYS A 118 6.58 -7.59 -9.81
CA CYS A 118 7.48 -6.77 -9.00
C CYS A 118 8.95 -7.15 -9.17
N ILE A 119 9.84 -6.18 -8.97
CA ILE A 119 11.26 -6.43 -8.74
C ILE A 119 11.48 -6.49 -7.23
N PHE A 120 11.99 -7.61 -6.73
CA PHE A 120 12.23 -7.80 -5.31
C PHE A 120 13.56 -7.17 -4.89
N MET A 121 13.53 -6.51 -3.75
CA MET A 121 14.67 -5.77 -3.22
C MET A 121 14.90 -6.06 -1.73
N GLN A 122 16.16 -5.92 -1.31
CA GLN A 122 16.56 -6.01 0.09
C GLN A 122 17.17 -4.69 0.54
N ASN A 123 16.70 -4.15 1.67
CA ASN A 123 17.34 -3.01 2.29
C ASN A 123 18.71 -3.45 2.84
N ILE A 124 19.77 -2.71 2.54
CA ILE A 124 21.15 -3.06 2.92
C ILE A 124 21.64 -2.33 4.19
N GLY A 125 20.76 -1.63 4.91
CA GLY A 125 21.06 -0.96 6.18
C GLY A 125 21.78 0.38 6.06
N ILE A 126 22.10 0.82 4.84
CA ILE A 126 22.79 2.09 4.57
C ILE A 126 21.79 3.09 3.98
N GLY A 127 21.14 3.86 4.85
CA GLY A 127 20.09 4.81 4.44
C GLY A 127 18.93 4.13 3.70
N ASN A 128 18.44 4.76 2.62
CA ASN A 128 17.40 4.22 1.74
C ASN A 128 17.97 3.38 0.58
N SER A 129 19.12 2.71 0.78
CA SER A 129 19.75 1.90 -0.26
C SER A 129 19.15 0.50 -0.32
N TYR A 130 18.93 0.03 -1.55
CA TYR A 130 18.36 -1.28 -1.84
C TYR A 130 19.24 -2.08 -2.78
N ARG A 131 19.37 -3.38 -2.51
CA ARG A 131 19.96 -4.37 -3.42
C ARG A 131 18.84 -5.08 -4.17
N ILE A 132 18.91 -5.09 -5.50
CA ILE A 132 18.01 -5.87 -6.35
C ILE A 132 18.29 -7.36 -6.16
N LEU A 133 17.25 -8.14 -5.90
CA LEU A 133 17.29 -9.59 -5.78
C LEU A 133 16.78 -10.29 -7.06
N GLY A 134 16.02 -9.59 -7.89
CA GLY A 134 15.45 -10.08 -9.15
C GLY A 134 13.93 -10.19 -9.10
N MET A 135 13.35 -10.94 -10.03
CA MET A 135 11.89 -11.04 -10.21
C MET A 135 11.24 -12.20 -9.43
N ARG A 136 12.02 -12.95 -8.65
CA ARG A 136 11.51 -14.07 -7.84
C ARG A 136 11.52 -13.69 -6.36
N PRO A 137 10.42 -13.91 -5.62
CA PRO A 137 10.41 -13.72 -4.18
C PRO A 137 11.35 -14.72 -3.50
N LYS A 138 11.91 -14.35 -2.35
CA LYS A 138 12.64 -15.31 -1.49
C LYS A 138 11.67 -16.35 -0.92
N ASP A 139 12.14 -17.58 -0.73
CA ASP A 139 11.34 -18.69 -0.19
C ASP A 139 10.68 -18.35 1.15
N GLU A 140 11.38 -17.62 2.02
CA GLU A 140 10.84 -17.15 3.30
C GLU A 140 9.60 -16.25 3.14
N LEU A 141 9.56 -15.42 2.09
CA LEU A 141 8.41 -14.55 1.83
C LEU A 141 7.23 -15.38 1.32
N VAL A 142 7.51 -16.37 0.45
CA VAL A 142 6.49 -17.30 -0.04
C VAL A 142 5.90 -18.08 1.13
N LYS A 143 6.77 -18.66 1.98
CA LYS A 143 6.36 -19.40 3.18
C LYS A 143 5.48 -18.54 4.11
N ALA A 144 5.93 -17.32 4.43
CA ALA A 144 5.15 -16.41 5.28
C ALA A 144 3.78 -16.07 4.67
N GLY A 145 3.70 -15.94 3.35
CA GLY A 145 2.45 -15.73 2.64
C GLY A 145 1.53 -16.95 2.71
N THR A 146 2.04 -18.14 2.39
CA THR A 146 1.28 -19.40 2.41
C THR A 146 0.74 -19.71 3.80
N GLU A 147 1.57 -19.66 4.84
CA GLU A 147 1.15 -19.94 6.23
C GLU A 147 0.03 -19.02 6.73
N LYS A 148 -0.08 -17.82 6.18
CA LYS A 148 -1.09 -16.83 6.59
C LYS A 148 -2.36 -16.87 5.73
N LEU A 149 -2.22 -17.15 4.44
CA LEU A 149 -3.29 -16.99 3.45
C LEU A 149 -4.05 -18.31 3.18
N ASP A 150 -3.57 -19.43 3.72
CA ASP A 150 -4.28 -20.71 3.82
C ASP A 150 -5.29 -20.72 4.98
#